data_AF-A0A1H7WKJ4-F1
#
_entry.id   AF-A0A1H7WKJ4-F1
#
_cell.length_a   1.000
_cell.length_b   1.000
_cell.length_c   1.000
_cell.angle_alpha   90.00
_cell.angle_beta   90.00
_cell.angle_gamma   90.00
#
_symmetry.space_group_name_H-M   'P 1'
#
loop_
_entity.id
_entity.type
_entity.pdbx_description
1 polymer ?
#
loop_
_entity_poly.entity_id
_entity_poly.type
_entity_poly.pdbx_seq_one_letter_code
_entity_poly.pdbx_strand_id
1 'polypeptide(L)'
;MELKTLICTLTVLGGIGLVGCNDSNSSEPIPPTNATGNLLVLTSDGMISSLNHDQPSSLISNIKISGLVSGDQLVGMDHRPSDGKLYAVGLLGNIYTLNPSSGVAKFVIKMTADPADTTDGNAAFSKITSNPDALSVNFNPAADRLRIIGQDGQNLRVNVDTGLTITDGEISRVGDATTEVSAAAYTNAFAGTASTKLYSIESSTDRIYLQNANAGTLGISAPLGQDVSNNGGFDIDPINNIGFAALKVSGAYKLFQVNLAQVGTTNNAIFETSDLPNEYRQTSIRGIALNRAEETTSKGIGLTNNNSLI
;
A
#
# COMPACT_ATOMS: atom_id res chain seq x y z
N MET A 1 -16.76 75.26 53.27
CA MET A 1 -16.33 75.55 51.90
C MET A 1 -16.06 74.20 51.24
N GLU A 2 -16.74 73.91 50.14
CA GLU A 2 -16.65 72.65 49.39
C GLU A 2 -15.21 72.28 49.01
N LEU A 3 -14.90 70.99 48.78
CA LEU A 3 -14.91 70.39 47.43
C LEU A 3 -14.14 69.04 47.34
N LYS A 4 -14.86 68.04 46.81
CA LYS A 4 -14.50 66.91 45.90
C LYS A 4 -13.42 65.85 46.23
N THR A 5 -13.94 64.63 46.09
CA THR A 5 -13.37 63.30 45.80
C THR A 5 -12.16 63.24 44.85
N LEU A 6 -11.23 62.31 45.11
CA LEU A 6 -10.49 61.59 44.08
C LEU A 6 -10.32 60.11 44.48
N ILE A 7 -10.78 59.22 43.61
CA ILE A 7 -10.64 57.76 43.70
C ILE A 7 -9.31 57.37 43.04
N CYS A 8 -8.52 56.53 43.71
CA CYS A 8 -7.38 55.83 43.13
C CYS A 8 -7.51 54.34 43.47
N THR A 9 -7.87 53.53 42.48
CA THR A 9 -7.90 52.06 42.55
C THR A 9 -6.47 51.51 42.52
N LEU A 10 -6.08 50.79 43.57
CA LEU A 10 -4.82 50.06 43.67
C LEU A 10 -5.09 48.55 43.49
N THR A 11 -4.58 47.99 42.41
CA THR A 11 -4.60 46.54 42.14
C THR A 11 -3.58 45.83 43.02
N VAL A 12 -4.05 44.94 43.89
CA VAL A 12 -3.20 44.07 44.72
C VAL A 12 -2.93 42.77 43.96
N LEU A 13 -1.65 42.47 43.76
CA LEU A 13 -1.12 41.19 43.29
C LEU A 13 -1.33 40.13 44.39
N GLY A 14 -2.27 39.21 44.19
CA GLY A 14 -2.43 38.02 45.02
C GLY A 14 -1.72 36.82 44.38
N GLY A 15 -0.55 36.48 44.90
CA GLY A 15 0.10 35.21 44.59
C GLY A 15 -0.67 34.05 45.24
N ILE A 16 -1.14 33.11 44.43
CA ILE A 16 -1.69 31.84 44.90
C ILE A 16 -0.62 30.78 44.65
N GLY A 17 0.01 30.32 45.73
CA GLY A 17 0.72 29.04 45.72
C GLY A 17 -0.31 27.92 45.65
N LEU A 18 -0.19 27.05 44.63
CA LEU A 18 -0.83 25.74 44.66
C LEU A 18 0.20 24.70 45.08
N VAL A 19 0.00 24.19 46.29
CA VAL A 19 0.44 22.85 46.70
C VAL A 19 -0.79 21.97 46.60
N GLY A 20 -0.70 20.87 45.85
CA GLY A 20 -1.74 19.84 45.77
C GLY A 20 -1.23 18.66 44.93
N CYS A 21 -0.65 17.67 45.60
CA CYS A 21 -1.19 16.31 45.77
C CYS A 21 -0.84 15.37 44.62
N ASN A 22 0.30 14.69 44.80
CA ASN A 22 0.71 13.51 44.08
C ASN A 22 -0.03 12.29 44.67
N ASP A 23 -1.22 11.98 44.13
CA ASP A 23 -1.92 10.74 44.38
C ASP A 23 -2.05 9.95 43.07
N SER A 24 -1.53 8.73 43.11
CA SER A 24 -1.56 7.68 42.10
C SER A 24 -2.98 7.20 41.78
N ASN A 25 -3.20 6.82 40.51
CA ASN A 25 -4.37 6.14 39.91
C ASN A 25 -5.49 7.01 39.30
N SER A 26 -5.13 7.89 38.37
CA SER A 26 -6.01 8.16 37.23
C SER A 26 -5.32 7.72 35.94
N SER A 27 -5.59 6.47 35.53
CA SER A 27 -5.48 6.09 34.12
C SER A 27 -6.51 6.91 33.35
N GLU A 28 -6.20 8.17 33.05
CA GLU A 28 -6.94 8.87 32.02
C GLU A 28 -6.84 8.02 30.75
N PRO A 29 -7.97 7.70 30.08
CA PRO A 29 -7.90 7.04 28.79
C PRO A 29 -7.08 7.93 27.86
N ILE A 30 -5.90 7.45 27.45
CA ILE A 30 -5.20 8.04 26.30
C ILE A 30 -6.23 8.03 25.16
N PRO A 31 -6.59 9.17 24.56
CA PRO A 31 -7.47 9.16 23.41
C PRO A 31 -6.86 8.23 22.35
N PRO A 32 -7.64 7.36 21.69
CA PRO A 32 -7.09 6.43 20.70
C PRO A 32 -6.26 7.25 19.72
N THR A 33 -4.96 7.01 19.70
CA THR A 33 -4.10 7.68 18.74
C THR A 33 -4.53 7.18 17.37
N ASN A 34 -4.93 8.08 16.47
CA ASN A 34 -5.19 7.79 15.06
C ASN A 34 -3.89 7.39 14.31
N ALA A 35 -2.90 6.85 15.02
CA ALA A 35 -1.58 6.54 14.50
C ALA A 35 -1.70 5.34 13.56
N THR A 36 -1.37 5.58 12.31
CA THR A 36 -1.17 4.53 11.31
C THR A 36 0.32 4.52 11.02
N GLY A 37 0.97 3.37 11.15
CA GLY A 37 2.37 3.19 10.77
C GLY A 37 2.60 3.28 9.27
N ASN A 38 3.86 3.09 8.86
CA ASN A 38 4.29 3.25 7.47
C ASN A 38 4.08 2.01 6.59
N LEU A 39 3.57 0.89 7.12
CA LEU A 39 3.21 -0.30 6.36
C LEU A 39 1.79 -0.75 6.71
N LEU A 40 0.97 -0.94 5.69
CA LEU A 40 -0.38 -1.48 5.78
C LEU A 40 -0.39 -2.91 5.27
N VAL A 41 -1.22 -3.76 5.88
CA VAL A 41 -1.39 -5.16 5.50
C VAL A 41 -2.87 -5.49 5.40
N LEU A 42 -3.30 -6.02 4.25
CA LEU A 42 -4.65 -6.53 4.03
C LEU A 42 -4.66 -8.04 4.25
N THR A 43 -5.62 -8.54 5.03
CA THR A 43 -5.72 -9.98 5.34
C THR A 43 -7.03 -10.60 4.86
N SER A 44 -7.02 -11.92 4.65
CA SER A 44 -8.15 -12.65 4.09
C SER A 44 -9.35 -12.80 5.02
N ASP A 45 -9.16 -12.56 6.32
CA ASP A 45 -10.23 -12.43 7.30
C ASP A 45 -10.87 -11.02 7.30
N GLY A 46 -10.50 -10.14 6.36
CA GLY A 46 -11.11 -8.83 6.16
C GLY A 46 -10.67 -7.81 7.20
N MET A 47 -9.42 -7.87 7.62
CA MET A 47 -8.80 -6.86 8.47
C MET A 47 -7.82 -5.99 7.66
N ILE A 48 -7.61 -4.77 8.12
CA ILE A 48 -6.48 -3.94 7.75
C ILE A 48 -5.61 -3.71 9.00
N SER A 49 -4.39 -4.21 8.93
CA SER A 49 -3.37 -3.99 9.95
C SER A 49 -2.45 -2.85 9.57
N SER A 50 -1.93 -2.17 10.56
CA SER A 50 -0.86 -1.19 10.41
C SER A 50 0.32 -1.52 11.31
N LEU A 51 1.53 -1.33 10.80
CA LEU A 51 2.81 -1.57 11.47
C LEU A 51 3.86 -0.61 10.90
N ASN A 52 5.06 -0.57 11.50
CA ASN A 52 6.19 0.13 10.88
C ASN A 52 7.17 -0.88 10.27
N HIS A 53 7.63 -0.66 9.04
CA HIS A 53 8.53 -1.58 8.35
C HIS A 53 9.91 -1.75 9.03
N ASP A 54 10.28 -0.84 9.93
CA ASP A 54 11.52 -0.87 10.73
C ASP A 54 11.33 -1.63 12.05
N GLN A 55 10.08 -1.87 12.44
CA GLN A 55 9.67 -2.67 13.60
C GLN A 55 8.49 -3.60 13.25
N PRO A 56 8.62 -4.45 12.21
CA PRO A 56 7.47 -5.08 11.59
C PRO A 56 6.82 -6.18 12.43
N SER A 57 7.47 -6.63 13.51
CA SER A 57 6.94 -7.60 14.46
C SER A 57 5.89 -7.01 15.42
N SER A 58 5.73 -5.69 15.44
CA SER A 58 4.80 -4.99 16.35
C SER A 58 3.63 -4.39 15.58
N LEU A 59 2.41 -4.85 15.88
CA LEU A 59 1.18 -4.25 15.37
C LEU A 59 0.93 -2.90 16.04
N ILE A 60 0.61 -1.89 15.23
CA ILE A 60 0.09 -0.59 15.69
C ILE A 60 -1.43 -0.63 15.76
N SER A 61 -2.07 -1.19 14.73
CA SER A 61 -3.50 -1.40 14.67
C SER A 61 -3.85 -2.66 13.88
N ASN A 62 -5.03 -3.21 14.13
CA ASN A 62 -5.63 -4.29 13.36
C ASN A 62 -7.15 -4.11 13.38
N ILE A 63 -7.73 -3.59 12.29
CA ILE A 63 -9.09 -3.07 12.25
C ILE A 63 -9.93 -3.87 11.27
N LYS A 64 -11.15 -4.24 11.67
CA LYS A 64 -12.11 -4.92 10.80
C LYS A 64 -12.60 -3.97 9.70
N ILE A 65 -12.52 -4.41 8.45
CA ILE A 65 -13.02 -3.65 7.31
C ILE A 65 -14.55 -3.69 7.30
N SER A 66 -15.15 -2.53 7.03
CA SER A 66 -16.60 -2.34 6.90
C SER A 66 -16.94 -1.47 5.69
N GLY A 67 -18.23 -1.34 5.35
CA GLY A 67 -18.70 -0.49 4.24
C GLY A 67 -18.63 -1.11 2.84
N LEU A 68 -18.33 -2.41 2.74
CA LEU A 68 -18.34 -3.15 1.48
C LEU A 68 -19.77 -3.39 0.98
N VAL A 69 -19.93 -3.48 -0.34
CA VAL A 69 -21.15 -3.99 -0.96
C VAL A 69 -21.38 -5.43 -0.48
N SER A 70 -22.65 -5.80 -0.25
CA SER A 70 -23.00 -7.13 0.24
C SER A 70 -22.45 -8.25 -0.65
N GLY A 71 -21.80 -9.24 -0.04
CA GLY A 71 -21.18 -10.38 -0.73
C GLY A 71 -19.78 -10.09 -1.31
N ASP A 72 -19.28 -8.86 -1.19
CA ASP A 72 -17.95 -8.50 -1.66
C ASP A 72 -16.89 -8.73 -0.57
N GLN A 73 -15.64 -8.92 -1.00
CA GLN A 73 -14.47 -9.03 -0.13
C GLN A 73 -13.27 -8.40 -0.81
N LEU A 74 -12.43 -7.67 -0.07
CA LEU A 74 -11.25 -7.04 -0.66
C LEU A 74 -10.19 -8.09 -1.02
N VAL A 75 -9.60 -7.95 -2.20
CA VAL A 75 -8.59 -8.85 -2.79
C VAL A 75 -7.21 -8.21 -2.96
N GLY A 76 -7.10 -6.91 -2.67
CA GLY A 76 -5.86 -6.17 -2.72
C GLY A 76 -6.12 -4.67 -2.58
N MET A 77 -5.05 -3.92 -2.31
CA MET A 77 -5.10 -2.47 -2.10
C MET A 77 -3.76 -1.82 -2.44
N ASP A 78 -3.80 -0.56 -2.84
CA ASP A 78 -2.60 0.27 -3.05
C ASP A 78 -2.96 1.76 -3.01
N HIS A 79 -1.97 2.61 -2.73
CA HIS A 79 -2.12 4.06 -2.76
C HIS A 79 -2.08 4.58 -4.20
N ARG A 80 -3.12 5.31 -4.60
CA ARG A 80 -3.09 6.04 -5.87
C ARG A 80 -2.11 7.20 -5.77
N PRO A 81 -1.04 7.23 -6.60
CA PRO A 81 0.01 8.21 -6.43
C PRO A 81 -0.41 9.66 -6.65
N SER A 82 -1.40 9.90 -7.52
CA SER A 82 -1.86 11.23 -7.93
C SER A 82 -2.77 11.93 -6.92
N ASP A 83 -3.48 11.19 -6.05
CA ASP A 83 -4.37 11.77 -5.04
C ASP A 83 -4.12 11.28 -3.60
N GLY A 84 -3.16 10.36 -3.43
CA GLY A 84 -2.70 9.85 -2.13
C GLY A 84 -3.68 8.92 -1.42
N LYS A 85 -4.85 8.62 -1.99
CA LYS A 85 -5.82 7.74 -1.31
C LYS A 85 -5.42 6.29 -1.43
N LEU A 86 -5.69 5.51 -0.38
CA LEU A 86 -5.65 4.05 -0.45
C LEU A 86 -6.89 3.54 -1.18
N TYR A 87 -6.71 2.95 -2.35
CA TYR A 87 -7.77 2.26 -3.07
C TYR A 87 -7.69 0.77 -2.79
N ALA A 88 -8.84 0.11 -2.78
CA ALA A 88 -8.94 -1.34 -2.67
C ALA A 88 -9.91 -1.90 -3.69
N VAL A 89 -9.66 -3.15 -4.10
CA VAL A 89 -10.49 -3.87 -5.07
C VAL A 89 -11.23 -4.96 -4.35
N GLY A 90 -12.55 -5.03 -4.55
CA GLY A 90 -13.38 -6.15 -4.15
C GLY A 90 -13.40 -7.26 -5.21
N LEU A 91 -13.53 -8.51 -4.78
CA LEU A 91 -13.63 -9.68 -5.65
C LEU A 91 -14.76 -9.57 -6.69
N LEU A 92 -15.84 -8.86 -6.36
CA LEU A 92 -16.95 -8.60 -7.29
C LEU A 92 -16.64 -7.48 -8.30
N GLY A 93 -15.40 -6.98 -8.35
CA GLY A 93 -14.97 -5.88 -9.21
C GLY A 93 -15.45 -4.51 -8.75
N ASN A 94 -15.83 -4.33 -7.49
CA ASN A 94 -16.11 -3.00 -6.95
C ASN A 94 -14.81 -2.37 -6.45
N ILE A 95 -14.62 -1.08 -6.72
CA ILE A 95 -13.47 -0.30 -6.28
C ILE A 95 -13.92 0.56 -5.09
N TYR A 96 -13.07 0.60 -4.07
CA TYR A 96 -13.30 1.37 -2.85
C TYR A 96 -12.11 2.29 -2.59
N THR A 97 -12.35 3.40 -1.89
CA THR A 97 -11.30 4.02 -1.07
C THR A 97 -11.39 3.45 0.34
N LEU A 98 -10.25 3.11 0.95
CA LEU A 98 -10.18 2.52 2.28
C LEU A 98 -9.48 3.49 3.23
N ASN A 99 -10.09 3.78 4.38
CA ASN A 99 -9.44 4.55 5.43
C ASN A 99 -8.76 3.58 6.41
N PRO A 100 -7.42 3.55 6.49
CA PRO A 100 -6.71 2.55 7.30
C PRO A 100 -6.84 2.77 8.82
N SER A 101 -7.11 3.99 9.28
CA SER A 101 -7.27 4.28 10.71
C SER A 101 -8.65 3.93 11.26
N SER A 102 -9.66 3.77 10.39
CA SER A 102 -11.04 3.40 10.79
C SER A 102 -11.53 2.08 10.18
N GLY A 103 -10.83 1.53 9.19
CA GLY A 103 -11.26 0.34 8.43
C GLY A 103 -12.49 0.57 7.54
N VAL A 104 -12.96 1.81 7.39
CA VAL A 104 -14.13 2.12 6.57
C VAL A 104 -13.75 2.16 5.09
N ALA A 105 -14.30 1.22 4.32
CA ALA A 105 -14.29 1.26 2.86
C ALA A 105 -15.48 2.08 2.34
N LYS A 106 -15.24 2.94 1.35
CA LYS A 106 -16.28 3.70 0.65
C LYS A 106 -16.27 3.31 -0.81
N PHE A 107 -17.43 2.88 -1.31
CA PHE A 107 -17.60 2.53 -2.73
C PHE A 107 -17.28 3.74 -3.63
N VAL A 108 -16.52 3.49 -4.69
CA VAL A 108 -16.15 4.47 -5.71
C VAL A 108 -16.89 4.16 -7.00
N ILE A 109 -16.61 2.99 -7.59
CA ILE A 109 -17.16 2.59 -8.89
C ILE A 109 -17.08 1.07 -9.05
N LYS A 110 -17.85 0.52 -10.00
CA LYS A 110 -17.75 -0.89 -10.40
C LYS A 110 -16.97 -1.01 -11.70
N MET A 111 -16.07 -1.97 -11.76
CA MET A 111 -15.33 -2.33 -12.96
C MET A 111 -16.27 -2.85 -14.04
N THR A 112 -16.05 -2.41 -15.28
CA THR A 112 -16.74 -2.88 -16.48
C THR A 112 -15.75 -3.00 -17.63
N ALA A 113 -16.03 -3.85 -18.62
CA ALA A 113 -15.23 -3.91 -19.83
C ALA A 113 -15.11 -2.53 -20.49
N ASP A 114 -13.90 -2.17 -20.90
CA ASP A 114 -13.69 -1.02 -21.77
C ASP A 114 -14.15 -1.39 -23.20
N PRO A 115 -15.13 -0.68 -23.78
CA PRO A 115 -15.57 -0.95 -25.15
C PRO A 115 -14.49 -0.68 -26.21
N ALA A 116 -13.42 0.05 -25.85
CA ALA A 116 -12.26 0.27 -26.71
C ALA A 116 -11.18 -0.83 -26.58
N ASP A 117 -11.38 -1.83 -25.72
CA ASP A 117 -10.48 -2.97 -25.58
C ASP A 117 -10.60 -3.90 -26.81
N THR A 118 -9.81 -3.61 -27.84
CA THR A 118 -9.75 -4.40 -29.08
C THR A 118 -8.32 -4.77 -29.46
N THR A 119 -7.32 -4.33 -28.71
CA THR A 119 -5.92 -4.31 -29.19
C THR A 119 -5.16 -5.58 -28.88
N ASP A 120 -5.57 -6.31 -27.85
CA ASP A 120 -4.70 -7.34 -27.25
C ASP A 120 -5.19 -8.77 -27.53
N GLY A 121 -6.33 -8.91 -28.21
CA GLY A 121 -6.91 -10.21 -28.63
C GLY A 121 -7.53 -11.03 -27.49
N ASN A 122 -7.48 -10.53 -26.26
CA ASN A 122 -8.05 -11.17 -25.08
C ASN A 122 -9.55 -10.95 -24.96
N ALA A 123 -10.20 -11.79 -24.16
CA ALA A 123 -11.61 -11.60 -23.82
C ALA A 123 -11.79 -10.35 -22.96
N ALA A 124 -12.80 -9.56 -23.30
CA ALA A 124 -13.19 -8.38 -22.53
C ALA A 124 -13.44 -8.73 -21.06
N PHE A 125 -13.11 -7.80 -20.16
CA PHE A 125 -13.29 -7.99 -18.72
C PHE A 125 -14.74 -8.39 -18.39
N SER A 126 -14.89 -9.50 -17.68
CA SER A 126 -16.18 -9.97 -17.18
C SER A 126 -16.22 -10.06 -15.66
N LYS A 127 -15.14 -10.54 -15.05
CA LYS A 127 -14.97 -10.68 -13.61
C LYS A 127 -13.50 -10.90 -13.25
N ILE A 128 -13.19 -10.72 -11.97
CA ILE A 128 -11.95 -11.26 -11.41
C ILE A 128 -12.09 -12.78 -11.32
N THR A 129 -11.14 -13.52 -11.88
CA THR A 129 -11.21 -14.98 -12.01
C THR A 129 -10.32 -15.73 -11.02
N SER A 130 -9.24 -15.08 -10.58
CA SER A 130 -8.26 -15.67 -9.68
C SER A 130 -8.78 -15.90 -8.26
N ASN A 131 -8.05 -16.73 -7.51
CA ASN A 131 -8.26 -16.90 -6.07
C ASN A 131 -8.10 -15.53 -5.36
N PRO A 132 -9.05 -15.11 -4.47
CA PRO A 132 -8.97 -13.84 -3.75
C PRO A 132 -7.70 -13.64 -2.91
N ASP A 133 -7.01 -14.73 -2.54
CA ASP A 133 -5.77 -14.68 -1.77
C ASP A 133 -4.52 -14.63 -2.67
N ALA A 134 -4.65 -14.82 -3.98
CA ALA A 134 -3.55 -14.92 -4.95
C ALA A 134 -3.65 -13.84 -6.05
N LEU A 135 -3.93 -12.61 -5.62
CA LEU A 135 -4.02 -11.44 -6.48
C LEU A 135 -3.01 -10.39 -6.01
N SER A 136 -2.49 -9.63 -6.97
CA SER A 136 -1.70 -8.42 -6.74
C SER A 136 -2.45 -7.22 -7.29
N VAL A 137 -2.53 -6.14 -6.52
CA VAL A 137 -3.26 -4.91 -6.86
C VAL A 137 -2.35 -3.72 -6.64
N ASN A 138 -1.97 -3.02 -7.71
CA ASN A 138 -1.00 -1.91 -7.64
C ASN A 138 -1.26 -0.83 -8.67
N PHE A 139 -1.04 0.43 -8.31
CA PHE A 139 -1.07 1.54 -9.25
C PHE A 139 0.23 1.63 -10.04
N ASN A 140 0.08 1.81 -11.34
CA ASN A 140 1.13 2.41 -12.15
C ASN A 140 1.02 3.95 -12.01
N PRO A 141 1.97 4.64 -11.34
CA PRO A 141 1.94 6.09 -11.17
C PRO A 141 2.04 6.88 -12.50
N ALA A 142 2.77 6.38 -13.50
CA ALA A 142 2.94 7.09 -14.78
C ALA A 142 1.70 6.98 -15.67
N ALA A 143 1.05 5.81 -15.69
CA ALA A 143 -0.19 5.60 -16.43
C ALA A 143 -1.43 6.08 -15.66
N ASP A 144 -1.30 6.26 -14.34
CA ASP A 144 -2.40 6.52 -13.42
C ASP A 144 -3.53 5.48 -13.59
N ARG A 145 -3.13 4.21 -13.60
CA ARG A 145 -4.03 3.05 -13.74
C ARG A 145 -3.74 2.03 -12.66
N LEU A 146 -4.81 1.45 -12.14
CA LEU A 146 -4.74 0.34 -11.20
C LEU A 146 -4.57 -0.95 -12.01
N ARG A 147 -3.58 -1.76 -11.65
CA ARG A 147 -3.35 -3.06 -12.24
C ARG A 147 -3.72 -4.16 -11.27
N ILE A 148 -4.39 -5.19 -11.76
CA ILE A 148 -4.76 -6.39 -11.01
C ILE A 148 -4.15 -7.59 -11.73
N ILE A 149 -3.31 -8.34 -11.03
CA ILE A 149 -2.65 -9.53 -11.56
C ILE A 149 -3.10 -10.74 -10.76
N GLY A 150 -3.63 -11.75 -11.44
CA GLY A 150 -4.01 -13.03 -10.86
C GLY A 150 -2.98 -14.12 -11.16
N GLN A 151 -2.89 -15.10 -10.27
CA GLN A 151 -2.06 -16.30 -10.45
C GLN A 151 -2.51 -17.15 -11.66
N ASP A 152 -3.77 -17.02 -12.08
CA ASP A 152 -4.35 -17.67 -13.25
C ASP A 152 -3.99 -16.99 -14.59
N GLY A 153 -3.03 -16.06 -14.59
CA GLY A 153 -2.60 -15.32 -15.77
C GLY A 153 -3.41 -14.07 -16.05
N GLN A 154 -4.50 -13.82 -15.32
CA GLN A 154 -5.33 -12.63 -15.50
C GLN A 154 -4.50 -11.36 -15.25
N ASN A 155 -4.55 -10.42 -16.19
CA ASN A 155 -3.82 -9.16 -16.13
C ASN A 155 -4.77 -8.02 -16.54
N LEU A 156 -5.30 -7.29 -15.56
CA LEU A 156 -6.28 -6.24 -15.78
C LEU A 156 -5.66 -4.87 -15.57
N ARG A 157 -6.06 -3.91 -16.40
CA ARG A 157 -5.72 -2.50 -16.24
C ARG A 157 -6.98 -1.66 -16.16
N VAL A 158 -7.13 -0.96 -15.05
CA VAL A 158 -8.36 -0.29 -14.65
C VAL A 158 -8.14 1.20 -14.54
N ASN A 159 -9.04 1.97 -15.14
CA ASN A 159 -9.20 3.38 -14.81
C ASN A 159 -10.16 3.51 -13.63
N VAL A 160 -9.65 3.85 -12.44
CA VAL A 160 -10.46 3.92 -11.22
C VAL A 160 -11.49 5.06 -11.22
N ASP A 161 -11.32 6.06 -12.10
CA ASP A 161 -12.26 7.18 -12.21
C ASP A 161 -13.49 6.82 -13.07
N THR A 162 -13.36 5.83 -13.96
CA THR A 162 -14.44 5.43 -14.90
C THR A 162 -14.89 3.98 -14.75
N GLY A 163 -14.14 3.14 -14.04
CA GLY A 163 -14.37 1.69 -13.95
C GLY A 163 -13.99 0.91 -15.22
N LEU A 164 -13.64 1.59 -16.31
CA LEU A 164 -13.29 0.93 -17.57
C LEU A 164 -12.02 0.10 -17.38
N THR A 165 -12.13 -1.17 -17.75
CA THR A 165 -11.12 -2.21 -17.53
C THR A 165 -10.74 -2.87 -18.84
N ILE A 166 -9.44 -2.87 -19.12
CA ILE A 166 -8.81 -3.58 -20.24
C ILE A 166 -8.25 -4.91 -19.72
N THR A 167 -8.41 -5.99 -20.49
CA THR A 167 -7.73 -7.26 -20.27
C THR A 167 -6.43 -7.28 -21.10
N ASP A 168 -5.32 -6.95 -20.45
CA ASP A 168 -3.99 -6.97 -21.07
C ASP A 168 -3.51 -8.42 -21.31
N GLY A 169 -2.36 -8.58 -21.98
CA GLY A 169 -1.74 -9.89 -22.24
C GLY A 169 -1.56 -10.73 -20.98
N GLU A 170 -1.85 -12.02 -21.10
CA GLU A 170 -1.78 -12.98 -19.99
C GLU A 170 -0.36 -13.05 -19.39
N ILE A 171 -0.31 -13.20 -18.06
CA ILE A 171 0.96 -13.38 -17.38
C ILE A 171 1.58 -14.69 -17.84
N SER A 172 2.79 -14.59 -18.39
CA SER A 172 3.49 -15.73 -18.98
C SER A 172 4.99 -15.58 -18.80
N ARG A 173 5.69 -16.70 -18.65
CA ARG A 173 7.14 -16.76 -18.75
C ARG A 173 7.52 -17.07 -20.19
N VAL A 174 8.68 -16.60 -20.61
CA VAL A 174 9.21 -16.94 -21.93
C VAL A 174 9.39 -18.46 -22.01
N GLY A 175 8.61 -19.13 -22.86
CA GLY A 175 8.64 -20.58 -23.05
C GLY A 175 7.77 -21.39 -22.10
N ASP A 176 7.04 -20.75 -21.18
CA ASP A 176 6.11 -21.40 -20.24
C ASP A 176 4.92 -20.49 -19.90
N ALA A 177 3.71 -20.91 -20.28
CA ALA A 177 2.49 -20.16 -20.02
C ALA A 177 2.00 -20.29 -18.58
N THR A 178 2.50 -21.26 -17.80
CA THR A 178 2.17 -21.37 -16.38
C THR A 178 3.05 -20.42 -15.58
N THR A 179 2.44 -19.60 -14.73
CA THR A 179 3.15 -18.70 -13.82
C THR A 179 2.44 -18.67 -12.49
N GLU A 180 3.20 -18.45 -11.42
CA GLU A 180 2.63 -18.27 -10.09
C GLU A 180 3.08 -16.93 -9.49
N VAL A 181 2.65 -15.83 -10.09
CA VAL A 181 2.95 -14.49 -9.56
C VAL A 181 2.25 -14.33 -8.21
N SER A 182 3.05 -14.26 -7.14
CA SER A 182 2.58 -14.09 -5.76
C SER A 182 2.29 -12.64 -5.43
N ALA A 183 3.07 -11.72 -5.99
CA ALA A 183 2.96 -10.28 -5.73
C ALA A 183 3.67 -9.49 -6.84
N ALA A 184 3.30 -8.23 -7.01
CA ALA A 184 3.96 -7.31 -7.94
C ALA A 184 3.94 -5.89 -7.39
N ALA A 185 4.79 -5.00 -7.90
CA ALA A 185 4.80 -3.58 -7.51
C ALA A 185 5.47 -2.71 -8.58
N TYR A 186 5.15 -1.41 -8.58
CA TYR A 186 5.74 -0.43 -9.49
C TYR A 186 6.79 0.44 -8.79
N THR A 187 7.91 0.68 -9.47
CA THR A 187 8.89 1.69 -9.04
C THR A 187 8.37 3.11 -9.21
N ASN A 188 9.04 4.07 -8.56
CA ASN A 188 8.75 5.50 -8.68
C ASN A 188 7.29 5.84 -8.37
N ALA A 189 6.72 5.22 -7.33
CA ALA A 189 5.34 5.42 -6.88
C ALA A 189 5.12 6.83 -6.28
N PHE A 190 5.33 7.89 -7.06
CA PHE A 190 5.08 9.28 -6.69
C PHE A 190 4.35 10.02 -7.82
N ALA A 191 3.62 11.07 -7.47
CA ALA A 191 2.82 11.84 -8.41
C ALA A 191 3.70 12.49 -9.50
N GLY A 192 3.29 12.39 -10.76
CA GLY A 192 3.96 13.06 -11.88
C GLY A 192 5.25 12.38 -12.36
N THR A 193 5.56 11.17 -11.90
CA THR A 193 6.67 10.40 -12.50
C THR A 193 6.44 10.15 -13.99
N ALA A 194 7.51 10.25 -14.77
CA ALA A 194 7.47 10.03 -16.21
C ALA A 194 7.63 8.55 -16.61
N SER A 195 8.14 7.70 -15.70
CA SER A 195 8.43 6.30 -16.03
C SER A 195 8.37 5.38 -14.83
N THR A 196 7.98 4.14 -15.10
CA THR A 196 7.81 3.07 -14.11
C THR A 196 8.32 1.76 -14.66
N LYS A 197 8.75 0.87 -13.77
CA LYS A 197 8.99 -0.54 -14.05
C LYS A 197 8.08 -1.37 -13.16
N LEU A 198 7.49 -2.43 -13.72
CA LEU A 198 6.74 -3.43 -12.97
C LEU A 198 7.68 -4.57 -12.59
N TYR A 199 7.76 -4.87 -11.31
CA TYR A 199 8.46 -6.03 -10.79
C TYR A 199 7.46 -7.03 -10.22
N SER A 200 7.63 -8.30 -10.56
CA SER A 200 6.74 -9.38 -10.14
C SER A 200 7.53 -10.49 -9.47
N ILE A 201 7.08 -10.91 -8.31
CA ILE A 201 7.63 -12.01 -7.53
C ILE A 201 6.85 -13.27 -7.91
N GLU A 202 7.58 -14.30 -8.30
CA GLU A 202 7.02 -15.60 -8.63
C GLU A 202 7.52 -16.66 -7.65
N SER A 203 6.59 -17.35 -6.99
CA SER A 203 6.89 -18.40 -6.02
C SER A 203 7.39 -19.69 -6.68
N SER A 204 6.82 -20.09 -7.82
CA SER A 204 7.16 -21.39 -8.43
C SER A 204 8.63 -21.52 -8.85
N THR A 205 9.32 -20.38 -9.02
CA THR A 205 10.75 -20.33 -9.35
C THR A 205 11.60 -19.69 -8.27
N ASP A 206 11.00 -19.12 -7.22
CA ASP A 206 11.67 -18.27 -6.23
C ASP A 206 12.46 -17.12 -6.87
N ARG A 207 11.81 -16.38 -7.77
CA ARG A 207 12.46 -15.29 -8.51
C ARG A 207 11.63 -14.02 -8.52
N ILE A 208 12.33 -12.91 -8.66
CA ILE A 208 11.74 -11.62 -9.02
C ILE A 208 12.07 -11.31 -10.48
N TYR A 209 11.06 -10.86 -11.22
CA TYR A 209 11.11 -10.58 -12.65
C TYR A 209 10.83 -9.11 -12.93
N LEU A 210 11.50 -8.56 -13.95
CA LEU A 210 11.02 -7.37 -14.65
C LEU A 210 9.93 -7.80 -15.62
N GLN A 211 8.70 -7.34 -15.40
CA GLN A 211 7.54 -7.71 -16.20
C GLN A 211 7.23 -6.62 -17.25
N ASN A 212 6.91 -7.04 -18.47
CA ASN A 212 6.20 -6.18 -19.40
C ASN A 212 4.73 -6.09 -18.97
N ALA A 213 4.33 -4.92 -18.46
CA ALA A 213 3.03 -4.75 -17.82
C ALA A 213 1.84 -5.06 -18.74
N ASN A 214 1.87 -4.66 -20.01
CA ASN A 214 0.74 -4.85 -20.92
C ASN A 214 0.85 -6.15 -21.72
N ALA A 215 2.07 -6.63 -22.01
CA ALA A 215 2.22 -7.93 -22.66
C ALA A 215 2.08 -9.11 -21.68
N GLY A 216 2.14 -8.86 -20.36
CA GLY A 216 2.11 -9.89 -19.32
C GLY A 216 3.42 -10.68 -19.16
N THR A 217 4.36 -10.55 -20.09
CA THR A 217 5.55 -11.39 -20.12
C THR A 217 6.55 -11.09 -19.00
N LEU A 218 6.95 -12.13 -18.28
CA LEU A 218 8.02 -12.13 -17.29
C LEU A 218 9.37 -12.26 -18.00
N GLY A 219 10.20 -11.22 -17.90
CA GLY A 219 11.47 -11.12 -18.62
C GLY A 219 12.70 -11.43 -17.77
N ILE A 220 13.61 -10.45 -17.69
CA ILE A 220 14.85 -10.55 -16.93
C ILE A 220 14.54 -10.77 -15.44
N SER A 221 15.32 -11.62 -14.76
CA SER A 221 15.06 -12.01 -13.37
C SER A 221 16.30 -12.10 -12.50
N ALA A 222 16.08 -12.24 -11.19
CA ALA A 222 17.07 -12.63 -10.19
C ALA A 222 16.47 -13.63 -9.19
N PRO A 223 17.28 -14.51 -8.58
CA PRO A 223 16.81 -15.35 -7.48
C PRO A 223 16.38 -14.48 -6.29
N LEU A 224 15.32 -14.88 -5.59
CA LEU A 224 14.95 -14.27 -4.31
C LEU A 224 15.95 -14.66 -3.22
N GLY A 225 16.40 -15.93 -3.23
CA GLY A 225 17.22 -16.51 -2.17
C GLY A 225 16.42 -17.09 -1.01
N GLN A 226 15.09 -17.24 -1.19
CA GLN A 226 14.15 -17.82 -0.23
C GLN A 226 13.17 -18.70 -1.00
N ASP A 227 12.77 -19.82 -0.41
CA ASP A 227 11.69 -20.69 -0.90
C ASP A 227 10.35 -20.12 -0.41
N VAL A 228 9.72 -19.30 -1.26
CA VAL A 228 8.53 -18.53 -0.91
C VAL A 228 7.28 -19.24 -1.39
N SER A 229 6.27 -19.30 -0.53
CA SER A 229 4.95 -19.80 -0.95
C SER A 229 4.16 -18.73 -1.70
N ASN A 230 3.10 -19.19 -2.37
CA ASN A 230 2.05 -18.30 -2.86
C ASN A 230 1.41 -17.49 -1.73
N ASN A 231 0.75 -16.40 -2.09
CA ASN A 231 0.13 -15.40 -1.20
C ASN A 231 1.14 -14.44 -0.56
N GLY A 232 0.72 -13.18 -0.38
CA GLY A 232 1.57 -12.14 0.16
C GLY A 232 1.26 -10.76 -0.41
N GLY A 233 2.22 -9.87 -0.27
CA GLY A 233 2.17 -8.53 -0.85
C GLY A 233 3.56 -8.03 -1.19
N PHE A 234 3.64 -7.11 -2.14
CA PHE A 234 4.86 -6.43 -2.52
C PHE A 234 4.54 -4.97 -2.79
N ASP A 235 5.35 -4.06 -2.28
CA ASP A 235 5.29 -2.65 -2.59
C ASP A 235 6.72 -2.09 -2.64
N ILE A 236 6.93 -0.98 -3.33
CA ILE A 236 8.25 -0.38 -3.54
C ILE A 236 8.24 1.04 -2.98
N ASP A 237 9.22 1.31 -2.10
CA ASP A 237 9.40 2.64 -1.54
C ASP A 237 9.66 3.66 -2.67
N PRO A 238 8.88 4.75 -2.73
CA PRO A 238 8.93 5.68 -3.86
C PRO A 238 10.19 6.56 -3.87
N ILE A 239 10.93 6.64 -2.76
CA ILE A 239 12.09 7.51 -2.60
C ILE A 239 13.35 6.76 -3.02
N ASN A 240 13.56 5.56 -2.48
CA ASN A 240 14.81 4.80 -2.67
C ASN A 240 14.66 3.56 -3.57
N ASN A 241 13.44 3.23 -4.00
CA ASN A 241 13.11 2.04 -4.79
C ASN A 241 13.55 0.70 -4.13
N ILE A 242 13.65 0.65 -2.81
CA ILE A 242 13.73 -0.61 -2.07
C ILE A 242 12.36 -1.25 -2.07
N GLY A 243 12.29 -2.51 -2.48
CA GLY A 243 11.06 -3.28 -2.40
C GLY A 243 10.85 -3.84 -0.99
N PHE A 244 9.62 -3.85 -0.52
CA PHE A 244 9.19 -4.53 0.70
C PHE A 244 8.22 -5.63 0.31
N ALA A 245 8.52 -6.88 0.67
CA ALA A 245 7.69 -8.04 0.34
C ALA A 245 7.25 -8.79 1.61
N ALA A 246 5.95 -8.90 1.84
CA ALA A 246 5.39 -9.73 2.89
C ALA A 246 5.07 -11.11 2.30
N LEU A 247 5.99 -12.06 2.45
CA LEU A 247 5.89 -13.39 1.83
C LEU A 247 5.97 -14.49 2.88
N LYS A 248 5.39 -15.65 2.57
CA LYS A 248 5.40 -16.80 3.46
C LYS A 248 6.58 -17.71 3.16
N VAL A 249 7.37 -18.02 4.20
CA VAL A 249 8.50 -18.97 4.14
C VAL A 249 8.35 -19.96 5.30
N SER A 250 8.42 -21.26 5.00
CA SER A 250 8.26 -22.34 5.99
C SER A 250 7.03 -22.16 6.90
N GLY A 251 5.91 -21.72 6.33
CA GLY A 251 4.64 -21.55 7.04
C GLY A 251 4.48 -20.24 7.84
N ALA A 252 5.45 -19.32 7.81
CA ALA A 252 5.40 -18.03 8.50
C ALA A 252 5.51 -16.87 7.51
N TYR A 253 4.70 -15.83 7.67
CA TYR A 253 4.93 -14.58 6.95
C TYR A 253 6.14 -13.83 7.53
N LYS A 254 6.96 -13.31 6.63
CA LYS A 254 8.12 -12.46 6.92
C LYS A 254 8.06 -11.22 6.05
N LEU A 255 8.64 -10.13 6.53
CA LEU A 255 8.88 -8.94 5.73
C LEU A 255 10.31 -8.98 5.19
N PHE A 256 10.43 -8.94 3.87
CA PHE A 256 11.70 -8.94 3.16
C PHE A 256 11.96 -7.56 2.57
N GLN A 257 13.20 -7.10 2.62
CA GLN A 257 13.64 -6.02 1.75
C GLN A 257 14.32 -6.58 0.51
N VAL A 258 13.96 -6.02 -0.64
CA VAL A 258 14.31 -6.51 -1.97
C VAL A 258 15.07 -5.43 -2.72
N ASN A 259 16.29 -5.76 -3.15
CA ASN A 259 17.13 -4.90 -3.96
C ASN A 259 16.85 -5.15 -5.45
N LEU A 260 16.08 -4.24 -6.06
CA LEU A 260 15.67 -4.31 -7.46
C LEU A 260 16.84 -4.24 -8.45
N ALA A 261 18.00 -3.70 -8.04
CA ALA A 261 19.19 -3.63 -8.88
C ALA A 261 19.80 -5.01 -9.14
N GLN A 262 19.42 -6.04 -8.38
CA GLN A 262 19.89 -7.41 -8.63
C GLN A 262 19.18 -8.08 -9.80
N VAL A 263 18.02 -7.57 -10.25
CA VAL A 263 17.28 -8.15 -11.38
C VAL A 263 18.12 -8.10 -12.66
N GLY A 264 18.45 -9.29 -13.18
CA GLY A 264 19.39 -9.48 -14.30
C GLY A 264 20.78 -9.95 -13.88
N THR A 265 20.99 -10.18 -12.59
CA THR A 265 22.21 -10.77 -12.04
C THR A 265 21.93 -12.17 -11.48
N THR A 266 22.99 -12.85 -11.02
CA THR A 266 22.90 -14.13 -10.30
C THR A 266 22.79 -13.98 -8.79
N ASN A 267 22.85 -12.75 -8.25
CA ASN A 267 22.78 -12.50 -6.82
C ASN A 267 21.33 -12.56 -6.32
N ASN A 268 21.17 -12.93 -5.05
CA ASN A 268 19.87 -12.90 -4.40
C ASN A 268 19.36 -11.46 -4.26
N ALA A 269 18.09 -11.24 -4.61
CA ALA A 269 17.45 -9.94 -4.52
C ALA A 269 17.06 -9.58 -3.08
N ILE A 270 16.70 -10.57 -2.25
CA ILE A 270 16.41 -10.34 -0.83
C ILE A 270 17.74 -10.15 -0.09
N PHE A 271 17.84 -9.05 0.66
CA PHE A 271 19.05 -8.72 1.44
C PHE A 271 18.79 -8.51 2.94
N GLU A 272 17.53 -8.23 3.32
CA GLU A 272 17.12 -8.19 4.72
C GLU A 272 15.81 -8.95 4.94
N THR A 273 15.62 -9.44 6.17
CA THR A 273 14.47 -10.22 6.58
C THR A 273 14.09 -9.89 8.01
N SER A 274 12.80 -9.71 8.26
CA SER A 274 12.23 -9.51 9.58
C SER A 274 10.98 -10.37 9.77
N ASP A 275 10.71 -10.79 11.00
CA ASP A 275 9.47 -11.50 11.31
C ASP A 275 8.27 -10.56 11.29
N LEU A 276 7.17 -11.03 10.74
CA LEU A 276 5.86 -10.40 10.90
C LEU A 276 5.11 -11.02 12.09
N PRO A 277 4.06 -10.37 12.61
CA PRO A 277 3.27 -10.84 13.74
C PRO A 277 2.71 -12.25 13.51
N ASN A 278 2.68 -13.07 14.58
CA ASN A 278 2.26 -14.47 14.51
C ASN A 278 0.77 -14.64 14.15
N GLU A 279 -0.03 -13.60 14.33
CA GLU A 279 -1.44 -13.52 13.94
C GLU A 279 -1.63 -13.83 12.46
N TYR A 280 -0.68 -13.45 11.60
CA TYR A 280 -0.72 -13.77 10.17
C TYR A 280 -0.52 -15.25 9.86
N ARG A 281 -0.20 -16.11 10.84
CA ARG A 281 -0.17 -17.57 10.63
C ARG A 281 -1.57 -18.18 10.46
N GLN A 282 -2.61 -17.48 10.93
CA GLN A 282 -3.99 -17.95 10.90
C GLN A 282 -4.83 -17.34 9.77
N THR A 283 -4.24 -16.46 8.96
CA THR A 283 -4.89 -15.78 7.83
C THR A 283 -3.93 -15.70 6.64
N SER A 284 -4.42 -15.29 5.48
CA SER A 284 -3.57 -15.01 4.31
C SER A 284 -3.37 -13.50 4.19
N ILE A 285 -2.16 -13.05 3.85
CA ILE A 285 -1.95 -11.67 3.41
C ILE A 285 -2.38 -11.58 1.95
N ARG A 286 -3.28 -10.64 1.65
CA ARG A 286 -3.80 -10.34 0.30
C ARG A 286 -3.12 -9.15 -0.37
N GLY A 287 -2.20 -8.51 0.34
CA GLY A 287 -1.47 -7.36 -0.15
C GLY A 287 -0.91 -6.51 0.98
N ILE A 288 0.04 -5.67 0.63
CA ILE A 288 0.57 -4.64 1.51
C ILE A 288 0.60 -3.32 0.75
N ALA A 289 0.58 -2.22 1.48
CA ALA A 289 0.81 -0.89 0.92
C ALA A 289 1.67 -0.08 1.89
N LEU A 290 2.72 0.55 1.39
CA LEU A 290 3.51 1.50 2.14
C LEU A 290 2.70 2.79 2.27
N ASN A 291 2.50 3.20 3.52
CA ASN A 291 2.05 4.55 3.79
C ASN A 291 3.18 5.49 3.41
N ARG A 292 2.87 6.44 2.53
CA ARG A 292 3.88 7.42 2.15
C ARG A 292 4.21 8.25 3.37
N ALA A 293 5.49 8.44 3.63
CA ALA A 293 5.92 9.49 4.52
C ALA A 293 5.29 10.78 3.98
N GLU A 294 4.37 11.37 4.73
CA GLU A 294 4.06 12.78 4.51
C GLU A 294 5.36 13.50 4.82
N GLU A 295 6.11 13.88 3.78
CA GLU A 295 7.23 14.77 3.96
C GLU A 295 6.67 16.11 4.44
N THR A 296 6.50 16.22 5.75
CA THR A 296 6.26 17.50 6.44
C THR A 296 7.48 18.41 6.34
N THR A 297 8.57 17.94 5.74
CA THR A 297 9.86 18.60 5.60
C THR A 297 10.28 18.90 4.15
N SER A 298 9.51 18.53 3.13
CA SER A 298 9.86 18.89 1.74
C SER A 298 9.86 20.41 1.59
N LYS A 299 11.04 21.03 1.62
CA LYS A 299 11.23 22.41 1.18
C LYS A 299 11.65 22.37 -0.28
N GLY A 300 10.73 22.73 -1.17
CA GLY A 300 11.10 23.03 -2.55
C GLY A 300 11.96 24.29 -2.55
N ILE A 301 13.23 24.17 -2.96
CA ILE A 301 14.08 25.33 -3.20
C ILE A 301 13.90 25.72 -4.67
N GLY A 302 13.18 26.80 -4.93
CA GLY A 302 12.99 27.39 -6.25
C GLY A 302 14.04 28.47 -6.55
N LEU A 303 14.13 28.87 -7.82
CA LEU A 303 14.87 30.05 -8.24
C LEU A 303 13.88 31.11 -8.73
N THR A 304 14.03 32.34 -8.26
CA THR A 304 13.31 33.49 -8.84
C THR A 304 13.88 33.84 -10.21
N ASN A 305 13.14 34.66 -10.97
CA ASN A 305 13.62 35.26 -12.22
C ASN A 305 14.91 36.09 -12.08
N ASN A 306 15.33 36.39 -10.84
CA ASN A 306 16.58 37.07 -10.52
C ASN A 306 17.63 36.13 -9.90
N ASN A 307 17.52 34.81 -10.13
CA ASN A 307 18.45 33.78 -9.63
C ASN A 307 18.62 33.76 -8.10
N SER A 308 17.59 34.12 -7.34
CA SER A 308 17.59 33.99 -5.88
C SER A 308 16.89 32.69 -5.46
N LEU A 309 17.43 31.99 -4.47
CA LEU A 309 16.80 30.80 -3.89
C LEU A 309 15.56 31.21 -3.08
N ILE A 310 14.45 30.50 -3.25
CA ILE A 310 13.22 30.61 -2.43
C ILE A 310 12.80 29.25 -1.90
#